data_AF-A0A0S8GZ47-F1
#
_entry.id   AF-A0A0S8GZ47-F1
#
_cell.length_a   1.000
_cell.length_b   1.000
_cell.length_c   1.000
_cell.angle_alpha   90.00
_cell.angle_beta   90.00
_cell.angle_gamma   90.00
#
_symmetry.space_group_name_H-M   'P 1'
#
loop_
_entity.id
_entity.type
_entity.pdbx_description
1 polymer ?
#
loop_
_entity_poly.entity_id
_entity_poly.type
_entity_poly.pdbx_seq_one_letter_code
_entity_poly.pdbx_strand_id
1 'polypeptide(L)'
;MVTDYADQRDVVDEARARLTAIERAQRAAEVVSISTRQVQVDPLARTEAFAPSPDGGSLLFVDWEIGDLAIRDLATDEFRFLTHEASWGDPEQYAWGASVSPDGMTVAYLWAEENASSLHLVGIDGSNSRVLSREDGCGIWSHAWTHDSKGIVAMRDCGPSEGVVLFSVADASARSLMDSAQLAASSLSLADRVSVSPDDRYASVDVTVEHDGGNHDIWIVALDGSGAASLIQHPADDRLIGWVPNTEHVVFLSDRDGRWDLWAAHVKDGLLVGSPRLIRRNTGMVGAGGWRPLGFTSDGALYYSVFTRWNSLSVAPLDPATGTPDEESAVPILGSNFQPTWSPDGEYLAFVTEQERTGGPDPGPYRRPLHIRHLVTGTERELAPQLQTRTPSWSPDGRFILTNGRDETNQSADYHGGLYRIDVESGEASPVLELEGDTKTPWWYGIRGVWAGHSEAIIYSQYDGNQMVGRLVWRELESGRERLLYRDSLLTTRLLALSPDGNRLVFAVRDSLGGGSVAGVNVGGRLMILDLEDGAIRGLHVIQEPGNVGCLQWTPDGEHVLFARTETEDRHTGVWRVPTDGGDAEELWTFGKGQYAGGFYLSPDGRRVAFGTYTQEYEVWVMENLVAALNEQQ
;
A
#
# COMPACT_ATOMS: atom_id res chain seq x y z
N MET A 1 -25.64 11.50 48.19
CA MET A 1 -24.94 11.73 49.47
C MET A 1 -24.90 13.25 49.75
N VAL A 2 -26.06 13.88 50.00
CA VAL A 2 -26.19 15.33 50.32
C VAL A 2 -27.41 15.52 51.24
N THR A 3 -27.52 14.69 52.28
CA THR A 3 -28.61 14.77 53.27
C THR A 3 -28.09 15.08 54.68
N ASP A 4 -26.77 15.09 54.90
CA ASP A 4 -26.18 15.07 56.25
C ASP A 4 -25.41 16.34 56.67
N TYR A 5 -25.54 17.47 55.95
CA TYR A 5 -24.85 18.73 56.28
C TYR A 5 -25.81 19.92 56.37
N ALA A 6 -26.61 19.99 57.44
CA ALA A 6 -27.59 21.07 57.66
C ALA A 6 -26.96 22.42 58.05
N ASP A 7 -25.70 22.41 58.50
CA ASP A 7 -24.91 23.52 59.03
C ASP A 7 -24.02 24.22 57.99
N GLN A 8 -24.01 23.75 56.73
CA GLN A 8 -23.17 24.28 55.64
C GLN A 8 -23.98 24.66 54.39
N ARG A 9 -25.13 25.32 54.57
CA ARG A 9 -26.04 25.70 53.48
C ARG A 9 -25.36 26.45 52.35
N ASP A 10 -24.55 27.46 52.65
CA ASP A 10 -23.92 28.30 51.63
C ASP A 10 -22.93 27.51 50.76
N VAL A 11 -22.21 26.55 51.36
CA VAL A 11 -21.26 25.67 50.65
C VAL A 11 -21.98 24.66 49.77
N VAL A 12 -23.12 24.13 50.24
CA VAL A 12 -23.97 23.20 49.47
C VAL A 12 -24.64 23.92 48.31
N ASP A 13 -25.08 25.16 48.50
CA ASP A 13 -25.69 25.98 47.45
C ASP A 13 -24.65 26.39 46.40
N GLU A 14 -23.42 26.73 46.81
CA GLU A 14 -22.32 26.98 45.89
C GLU A 14 -21.89 25.71 45.14
N ALA A 15 -21.84 24.56 45.81
CA ALA A 15 -21.56 23.28 45.17
C ALA A 15 -22.65 22.89 44.16
N ARG A 16 -23.94 23.10 44.46
CA ARG A 16 -25.05 22.89 43.50
C ARG A 16 -24.99 23.86 42.34
N ALA A 17 -24.67 25.13 42.57
CA ALA A 17 -24.53 26.12 41.51
C ALA A 17 -23.37 25.75 40.58
N ARG A 18 -22.23 25.31 41.14
CA ARG A 18 -21.08 24.79 40.37
C ARG A 18 -21.43 23.50 39.64
N LEU A 19 -22.14 22.55 40.26
CA LEU A 19 -22.55 21.30 39.62
C LEU A 19 -23.54 21.56 38.49
N THR A 20 -24.50 22.46 38.68
CA THR A 20 -25.47 22.87 37.64
C THR A 20 -24.78 23.64 36.51
N ALA A 21 -23.76 24.44 36.83
CA ALA A 21 -22.92 25.10 35.83
C ALA A 21 -22.04 24.10 35.06
N ILE A 22 -21.53 23.06 35.72
CA ILE A 22 -20.79 21.96 35.09
C ILE A 22 -21.73 21.10 34.23
N GLU A 23 -22.94 20.78 34.68
CA GLU A 23 -23.94 20.05 33.90
C GLU A 23 -24.46 20.88 32.72
N ARG A 24 -24.62 22.20 32.89
CA ARG A 24 -24.88 23.12 31.77
C ARG A 24 -23.69 23.24 30.83
N ALA A 25 -22.47 23.26 31.35
CA ALA A 25 -21.26 23.27 30.53
C ALA A 25 -21.06 21.92 29.83
N GLN A 26 -21.48 20.80 30.41
CA GLN A 26 -21.46 19.46 29.82
C GLN A 26 -22.58 19.27 28.80
N ARG A 27 -23.77 19.85 29.01
CA ARG A 27 -24.85 19.91 28.00
C ARG A 27 -24.62 20.95 26.93
N ALA A 28 -23.91 22.04 27.22
CA ALA A 28 -23.39 22.95 26.21
C ALA A 28 -22.13 22.39 25.53
N ALA A 29 -21.47 21.40 26.16
CA ALA A 29 -20.37 20.61 25.61
C ALA A 29 -20.81 19.24 25.06
N GLU A 30 -22.12 18.98 24.94
CA GLU A 30 -22.67 18.31 23.75
C GLU A 30 -22.53 19.29 22.57
N VAL A 31 -21.29 19.73 22.35
CA VAL A 31 -20.80 20.35 21.14
C VAL A 31 -21.08 19.33 20.04
N VAL A 32 -21.43 19.82 18.86
CA VAL A 32 -21.50 19.03 17.64
C VAL A 32 -20.09 18.48 17.36
N SER A 33 -19.73 17.40 18.05
CA SER A 33 -18.42 16.78 17.98
C SER A 33 -18.36 16.01 16.68
N ILE A 34 -17.27 16.18 15.94
CA ILE A 34 -16.98 15.37 14.77
C ILE A 34 -17.13 13.89 15.15
N SER A 35 -18.00 13.19 14.43
CA SER A 35 -18.25 11.77 14.62
C SER A 35 -17.76 11.01 13.40
N THR A 36 -17.30 9.79 13.62
CA THR A 36 -16.96 8.88 12.51
C THR A 36 -17.68 7.57 12.65
N ARG A 37 -18.18 7.05 11.54
CA ARG A 37 -18.78 5.71 11.46
C ARG A 37 -18.22 4.96 10.25
N GLN A 38 -18.09 3.65 10.41
CA GLN A 38 -17.77 2.76 9.31
C GLN A 38 -19.01 2.63 8.42
N VAL A 39 -18.79 2.69 7.11
CA VAL A 39 -19.84 2.63 6.09
C VAL A 39 -19.84 1.25 5.42
N GLN A 40 -18.64 0.76 5.08
CA GLN A 40 -18.45 -0.49 4.38
C GLN A 40 -17.14 -1.15 4.80
N VAL A 41 -17.12 -2.49 4.79
CA VAL A 41 -15.91 -3.30 4.90
C VAL A 41 -15.88 -4.24 3.70
N ASP A 42 -14.81 -4.18 2.93
CA ASP A 42 -14.47 -5.20 1.95
C ASP A 42 -13.31 -6.04 2.51
N PRO A 43 -13.59 -7.21 3.11
CA PRO A 43 -12.58 -8.07 3.72
C PRO A 43 -11.67 -8.72 2.68
N LEU A 44 -12.00 -8.60 1.38
CA LEU A 44 -11.18 -9.08 0.30
C LEU A 44 -10.51 -7.91 -0.43
N ALA A 45 -10.71 -6.63 -0.09
CA ALA A 45 -10.11 -5.50 -0.81
C ALA A 45 -10.17 -5.68 -2.35
N ARG A 46 -11.27 -6.27 -2.86
CA ARG A 46 -11.49 -6.56 -4.28
C ARG A 46 -12.00 -5.32 -4.99
N THR A 47 -12.76 -4.51 -4.27
CA THR A 47 -13.31 -3.25 -4.72
C THR A 47 -12.53 -2.08 -4.13
N GLU A 48 -12.37 -1.03 -4.91
CA GLU A 48 -11.83 0.24 -4.44
C GLU A 48 -12.88 1.34 -4.63
N ALA A 49 -13.25 1.99 -3.52
CA ALA A 49 -14.17 3.12 -3.55
C ALA A 49 -13.42 4.39 -3.97
N PHE A 50 -14.08 5.24 -4.76
CA PHE A 50 -13.51 6.49 -5.27
C PHE A 50 -14.20 7.74 -4.74
N ALA A 51 -15.54 7.78 -4.74
CA ALA A 51 -16.29 8.96 -4.32
C ALA A 51 -17.71 8.63 -3.84
N PRO A 52 -18.25 9.38 -2.87
CA PRO A 52 -19.66 9.34 -2.55
C PRO A 52 -20.51 10.09 -3.58
N SER A 53 -21.79 9.73 -3.68
CA SER A 53 -22.79 10.60 -4.29
C SER A 53 -22.96 11.89 -3.46
N PRO A 54 -23.40 13.01 -4.06
CA PRO A 54 -23.56 14.27 -3.34
C PRO A 54 -24.49 14.18 -2.12
N ASP A 55 -25.49 13.28 -2.16
CA ASP A 55 -26.40 13.02 -1.03
C ASP A 55 -25.86 12.00 0.00
N GLY A 56 -24.71 11.37 -0.27
CA GLY A 56 -24.10 10.36 0.59
C GLY A 56 -24.83 9.02 0.64
N GLY A 57 -25.82 8.79 -0.23
CA GLY A 57 -26.58 7.54 -0.28
C GLY A 57 -25.91 6.43 -1.09
N SER A 58 -24.89 6.74 -1.88
CA SER A 58 -24.23 5.79 -2.77
C SER A 58 -22.72 6.02 -2.86
N LEU A 59 -21.98 4.98 -3.23
CA LEU A 59 -20.53 5.04 -3.48
C LEU A 59 -20.21 4.57 -4.91
N LEU A 60 -19.33 5.32 -5.58
CA LEU A 60 -18.64 4.87 -6.78
C LEU A 60 -17.47 3.98 -6.38
N PHE A 61 -17.33 2.86 -7.08
CA PHE A 61 -16.22 1.92 -6.87
C PHE A 61 -15.85 1.21 -8.17
N VAL A 62 -14.66 0.64 -8.21
CA VAL A 62 -14.22 -0.27 -9.28
C VAL A 62 -14.02 -1.65 -8.69
N ASP A 63 -14.46 -2.68 -9.40
CA ASP A 63 -14.09 -4.07 -9.12
C ASP A 63 -12.83 -4.40 -9.91
N TRP A 64 -11.71 -4.64 -9.22
CA TRP A 64 -10.42 -4.88 -9.87
C TRP A 64 -10.34 -6.22 -10.63
N GLU A 65 -11.34 -7.10 -10.51
CA GLU A 65 -11.45 -8.27 -11.40
C GLU A 65 -11.99 -7.92 -12.78
N ILE A 66 -12.74 -6.83 -12.89
CA ILE A 66 -13.44 -6.46 -14.12
C ILE A 66 -12.80 -5.21 -14.73
N GLY A 67 -12.46 -4.22 -13.89
CA GLY A 67 -11.96 -2.91 -14.30
C GLY A 67 -13.08 -1.90 -14.62
N ASP A 68 -14.34 -2.32 -14.57
CA ASP A 68 -15.49 -1.44 -14.81
C ASP A 68 -15.87 -0.62 -13.57
N LEU A 69 -16.33 0.61 -13.81
CA LEU A 69 -16.88 1.50 -12.80
C LEU A 69 -18.30 1.07 -12.44
N ALA A 70 -18.61 1.04 -11.15
CA ALA A 70 -19.92 0.73 -10.62
C ALA A 70 -20.35 1.74 -9.55
N ILE A 71 -21.66 1.75 -9.28
CA ILE A 71 -22.27 2.51 -8.19
C ILE A 71 -23.03 1.55 -7.27
N ARG A 72 -22.82 1.69 -5.96
CA ARG A 72 -23.45 0.91 -4.90
C ARG A 72 -24.35 1.79 -4.04
N ASP A 73 -25.57 1.34 -3.79
CA ASP A 73 -26.47 1.92 -2.79
C ASP A 73 -26.03 1.47 -1.38
N LEU A 74 -25.82 2.43 -0.48
CA LEU A 74 -25.31 2.14 0.87
C LEU A 74 -26.38 1.61 1.84
N ALA A 75 -27.66 1.77 1.52
CA ALA A 75 -28.76 1.28 2.35
C ALA A 75 -29.14 -0.17 1.99
N THR A 76 -29.06 -0.55 0.72
CA THR A 76 -29.45 -1.88 0.23
C THR A 76 -28.27 -2.80 -0.08
N ASP A 77 -27.06 -2.25 -0.22
CA ASP A 77 -25.85 -2.93 -0.72
C ASP A 77 -25.97 -3.43 -2.17
N GLU A 78 -27.04 -3.05 -2.88
CA GLU A 78 -27.19 -3.34 -4.30
C GLU A 78 -26.28 -2.44 -5.14
N PHE A 79 -25.72 -2.98 -6.21
CA PHE A 79 -24.88 -2.20 -7.12
C PHE A 79 -25.20 -2.48 -8.59
N ARG A 80 -24.78 -1.57 -9.45
CA ARG A 80 -24.81 -1.72 -10.91
C ARG A 80 -23.58 -1.09 -11.54
N PHE A 81 -23.15 -1.66 -12.66
CA PHE A 81 -22.08 -1.11 -13.47
C PHE A 81 -22.56 0.13 -14.26
N LEU A 82 -21.67 1.10 -14.40
CA LEU A 82 -21.81 2.29 -15.25
C LEU A 82 -21.05 2.14 -16.56
N THR A 83 -20.00 1.31 -16.57
CA THR A 83 -19.21 0.99 -17.76
C THR A 83 -19.25 -0.52 -18.02
N HIS A 84 -18.98 -0.90 -19.26
CA HIS A 84 -18.94 -2.31 -19.71
C HIS A 84 -17.84 -2.53 -20.75
N GLU A 85 -16.81 -1.69 -20.71
CA GLU A 85 -15.76 -1.62 -21.73
C GLU A 85 -14.47 -2.29 -21.28
N ALA A 86 -14.33 -2.57 -19.98
CA ALA A 86 -13.16 -3.22 -19.45
C ALA A 86 -13.14 -4.70 -19.85
N SER A 87 -11.97 -5.22 -20.20
CA SER A 87 -11.80 -6.60 -20.66
C SER A 87 -10.78 -7.33 -19.80
N TRP A 88 -11.19 -8.44 -19.21
CA TRP A 88 -10.27 -9.35 -18.54
C TRP A 88 -9.24 -9.91 -19.54
N GLY A 89 -7.99 -9.47 -19.42
CA GLY A 89 -6.89 -9.83 -20.32
C GLY A 89 -6.08 -8.64 -20.82
N ASP A 90 -6.61 -7.42 -20.73
CA ASP A 90 -5.89 -6.19 -21.00
C ASP A 90 -5.76 -5.38 -19.69
N PRO A 91 -4.65 -5.51 -18.94
CA PRO A 91 -4.46 -4.81 -17.66
C PRO A 91 -4.36 -3.29 -17.81
N GLU A 92 -4.43 -2.77 -19.03
CA GLU A 92 -4.27 -1.35 -19.37
C GLU A 92 -5.60 -0.69 -19.77
N GLN A 93 -6.75 -1.33 -19.56
CA GLN A 93 -8.07 -0.75 -19.83
C GLN A 93 -9.02 -0.91 -18.64
N TYR A 94 -9.04 0.08 -17.77
CA TYR A 94 -9.92 0.12 -16.60
C TYR A 94 -10.33 1.55 -16.23
N ALA A 95 -11.48 1.69 -15.58
CA ALA A 95 -11.91 2.94 -14.99
C ALA A 95 -11.22 3.14 -13.63
N TRP A 96 -10.92 4.39 -13.28
CA TRP A 96 -10.41 4.78 -11.96
C TRP A 96 -10.66 6.27 -11.68
N GLY A 97 -10.39 6.72 -10.45
CA GLY A 97 -10.42 8.14 -10.09
C GLY A 97 -11.79 8.80 -10.23
N ALA A 98 -12.90 8.08 -10.06
CA ALA A 98 -14.22 8.60 -10.38
C ALA A 98 -14.76 9.63 -9.36
N SER A 99 -15.56 10.59 -9.84
CA SER A 99 -16.30 11.55 -9.02
C SER A 99 -17.66 11.91 -9.63
N VAL A 100 -18.66 12.13 -8.77
CA VAL A 100 -20.01 12.54 -9.18
C VAL A 100 -20.08 14.07 -9.28
N SER A 101 -20.77 14.58 -10.30
CA SER A 101 -21.06 16.00 -10.44
C SER A 101 -21.90 16.51 -9.26
N PRO A 102 -21.75 17.77 -8.84
CA PRO A 102 -22.51 18.34 -7.74
C PRO A 102 -24.03 18.26 -7.88
N ASP A 103 -24.56 18.24 -9.11
CA ASP A 103 -25.99 18.04 -9.39
C ASP A 103 -26.45 16.57 -9.29
N GLY A 104 -25.53 15.63 -9.08
CA GLY A 104 -25.79 14.20 -8.91
C GLY A 104 -26.09 13.44 -10.21
N MET A 105 -25.96 14.06 -11.38
CA MET A 105 -26.47 13.49 -12.63
C MET A 105 -25.40 12.85 -13.51
N THR A 106 -24.14 13.27 -13.38
CA THR A 106 -23.03 12.84 -14.24
C THR A 106 -21.86 12.36 -13.41
N VAL A 107 -21.14 11.37 -13.90
CA VAL A 107 -19.91 10.86 -13.31
C VAL A 107 -18.75 11.18 -14.26
N ALA A 108 -17.70 11.80 -13.71
CA ALA A 108 -16.42 11.93 -14.39
C ALA A 108 -15.47 10.87 -13.87
N TYR A 109 -14.81 10.15 -14.77
CA TYR A 109 -13.86 9.10 -14.41
C TYR A 109 -12.68 9.11 -15.38
N LEU A 110 -11.57 8.58 -14.91
CA LEU A 110 -10.37 8.37 -15.70
C LEU A 110 -10.42 6.96 -16.29
N TRP A 111 -10.03 6.84 -17.55
CA TRP A 111 -9.87 5.55 -18.21
C TRP A 111 -8.38 5.33 -18.44
N ALA A 112 -7.84 4.27 -17.84
CA ALA A 112 -6.47 3.87 -18.07
C ALA A 112 -6.29 3.36 -19.51
N GLU A 113 -5.14 3.70 -20.09
CA GLU A 113 -4.66 3.29 -21.40
C GLU A 113 -3.15 2.97 -21.26
N GLU A 114 -2.56 2.27 -22.24
CA GLU A 114 -1.19 1.70 -22.19
C GLU A 114 -0.11 2.62 -21.57
N ASN A 115 -0.14 3.93 -21.84
CA ASN A 115 0.82 4.89 -21.30
C ASN A 115 0.19 6.22 -20.82
N ALA A 116 -1.12 6.26 -20.63
CA ALA A 116 -1.83 7.50 -20.32
C ALA A 116 -3.21 7.20 -19.71
N SER A 117 -3.92 8.25 -19.34
CA SER A 117 -5.32 8.15 -18.94
C SER A 117 -6.14 9.27 -19.57
N SER A 118 -7.30 8.90 -20.09
CA SER A 118 -8.27 9.82 -20.68
C SER A 118 -9.39 10.14 -19.70
N LEU A 119 -10.01 11.32 -19.85
CA LEU A 119 -11.11 11.77 -19.01
C LEU A 119 -12.44 11.51 -19.72
N HIS A 120 -13.35 10.80 -19.06
CA HIS A 120 -14.63 10.35 -19.59
C HIS A 120 -15.78 10.86 -18.72
N LEU A 121 -16.97 10.87 -19.31
CA LEU A 121 -18.23 11.19 -18.66
C LEU A 121 -19.25 10.09 -18.92
N VAL A 122 -20.00 9.72 -17.90
CA VAL A 122 -21.17 8.85 -18.01
C VAL A 122 -22.29 9.38 -17.14
N GLY A 123 -23.54 9.25 -17.56
CA GLY A 123 -24.69 9.55 -16.73
C GLY A 123 -24.68 8.66 -15.49
N ILE A 124 -25.17 9.18 -14.36
CA ILE A 124 -25.25 8.40 -13.12
C ILE A 124 -26.06 7.12 -13.31
N ASP A 125 -27.02 7.11 -14.24
CA ASP A 125 -27.85 5.96 -14.64
C ASP A 125 -27.16 4.99 -15.63
N GLY A 126 -25.90 5.25 -16.01
CA GLY A 126 -25.13 4.48 -17.01
C GLY A 126 -25.38 4.93 -18.46
N SER A 127 -26.20 5.95 -18.69
CA SER A 127 -26.49 6.46 -20.04
C SER A 127 -25.45 7.50 -20.50
N ASN A 128 -25.52 7.91 -21.77
CA ASN A 128 -24.77 9.07 -22.29
C ASN A 128 -23.25 9.04 -22.08
N SER A 129 -22.64 7.84 -22.07
CA SER A 129 -21.19 7.69 -22.00
C SER A 129 -20.49 8.39 -23.16
N ARG A 130 -19.44 9.17 -22.88
CA ARG A 130 -18.57 9.81 -23.88
C ARG A 130 -17.20 10.19 -23.30
N VAL A 131 -16.22 10.25 -24.19
CA VAL A 131 -14.89 10.79 -23.90
C VAL A 131 -14.98 12.33 -23.84
N LEU A 132 -14.48 12.93 -22.76
CA LEU A 132 -14.33 14.39 -22.64
C LEU A 132 -12.97 14.84 -23.14
N SER A 133 -11.90 14.12 -22.81
CA SER A 133 -10.55 14.41 -23.29
C SER A 133 -9.74 13.13 -23.46
N ARG A 134 -9.14 12.97 -24.64
CA ARG A 134 -8.15 11.93 -24.96
C ARG A 134 -7.15 12.56 -25.92
N GLU A 135 -5.88 12.62 -25.51
CA GLU A 135 -4.80 13.22 -26.28
C GLU A 135 -3.58 12.29 -26.25
N ASP A 136 -3.03 11.97 -27.42
CA ASP A 136 -1.91 11.03 -27.54
C ASP A 136 -0.67 11.55 -26.79
N GLY A 137 -0.10 10.72 -25.92
CA GLY A 137 1.05 11.08 -25.08
C GLY A 137 0.74 12.06 -23.96
N CYS A 138 -0.55 12.29 -23.67
CA CYS A 138 -1.01 13.12 -22.57
C CYS A 138 -1.93 12.34 -21.62
N GLY A 139 -1.59 12.29 -20.34
CA GLY A 139 -2.40 11.68 -19.29
C GLY A 139 -3.09 12.69 -18.40
N ILE A 140 -4.25 12.32 -17.86
CA ILE A 140 -4.94 13.02 -16.78
C ILE A 140 -5.01 12.09 -15.57
N TRP A 141 -4.45 12.45 -14.42
CA TRP A 141 -4.42 11.58 -13.25
C TRP A 141 -5.22 12.09 -12.05
N SER A 142 -5.74 13.32 -12.11
CA SER A 142 -6.54 13.92 -11.03
C SER A 142 -7.52 14.94 -11.59
N HIS A 143 -8.74 15.00 -11.04
CA HIS A 143 -9.76 15.97 -11.45
C HIS A 143 -10.74 16.35 -10.33
N ALA A 144 -11.39 17.50 -10.51
CA ALA A 144 -12.45 17.99 -9.65
C ALA A 144 -13.50 18.76 -10.45
N TRP A 145 -14.78 18.53 -10.15
CA TRP A 145 -15.90 19.27 -10.73
C TRP A 145 -15.95 20.71 -10.22
N THR A 146 -16.36 21.65 -11.08
CA THR A 146 -16.91 22.92 -10.62
C THR A 146 -18.26 22.68 -9.93
N HIS A 147 -18.57 23.49 -8.92
CA HIS A 147 -19.81 23.41 -8.15
C HIS A 147 -21.04 23.64 -9.04
N ASP A 148 -20.92 24.43 -10.10
CA ASP A 148 -21.98 24.61 -11.11
C ASP A 148 -22.15 23.45 -12.10
N SER A 149 -21.34 22.38 -11.99
CA SER A 149 -21.36 21.17 -12.82
C SER A 149 -21.04 21.39 -14.31
N LYS A 150 -20.53 22.56 -14.71
CA LYS A 150 -20.23 22.87 -16.13
C LYS A 150 -18.76 22.71 -16.51
N GLY A 151 -17.88 22.62 -15.53
CA GLY A 151 -16.45 22.51 -15.75
C GLY A 151 -15.82 21.39 -14.93
N ILE A 152 -14.67 20.92 -15.40
CA ILE A 152 -13.81 20.00 -14.66
C ILE A 152 -12.39 20.55 -14.69
N VAL A 153 -11.84 20.82 -13.51
CA VAL A 153 -10.42 21.13 -13.36
C VAL A 153 -9.65 19.83 -13.26
N ALA A 154 -8.56 19.69 -14.00
CA ALA A 154 -7.76 18.48 -14.04
C ALA A 154 -6.27 18.78 -14.07
N MET A 155 -5.49 17.85 -13.51
CA MET A 155 -4.04 17.81 -13.67
C MET A 155 -3.73 16.99 -14.94
N ARG A 156 -2.90 17.55 -15.81
CA ARG A 156 -2.60 17.01 -17.12
C ARG A 156 -1.09 16.98 -17.35
N ASP A 157 -0.58 15.84 -17.80
CA ASP A 157 0.83 15.63 -18.10
C ASP A 157 0.94 15.22 -19.56
N CYS A 158 1.80 15.90 -20.30
CA CYS A 158 2.10 15.62 -21.70
C CYS A 158 3.61 15.46 -21.93
N GLY A 159 4.36 15.07 -20.91
CA GLY A 159 5.82 15.16 -20.85
C GLY A 159 6.24 16.60 -20.52
N PRO A 160 6.86 17.37 -21.44
CA PRO A 160 7.38 18.72 -21.15
C PRO A 160 6.32 19.80 -20.89
N SER A 161 5.03 19.43 -20.95
CA SER A 161 3.88 20.35 -20.92
C SER A 161 2.84 19.91 -19.88
N GLU A 162 3.32 19.56 -18.70
CA GLU A 162 2.50 19.36 -17.50
C GLU A 162 1.79 20.66 -17.07
N GLY A 163 0.58 20.55 -16.52
CA GLY A 163 -0.15 21.70 -15.99
C GLY A 163 -1.54 21.39 -15.44
N VAL A 164 -2.21 22.45 -14.98
CA VAL A 164 -3.60 22.44 -14.50
C VAL A 164 -4.49 23.04 -15.58
N VAL A 165 -5.53 22.31 -15.97
CA VAL A 165 -6.43 22.68 -17.07
C VAL A 165 -7.89 22.67 -16.61
N LEU A 166 -8.71 23.55 -17.18
CA LEU A 166 -10.16 23.56 -17.03
C LEU A 166 -10.81 23.10 -18.33
N PHE A 167 -11.54 21.99 -18.27
CA PHE A 167 -12.37 21.48 -19.35
C PHE A 167 -13.80 21.97 -19.22
N SER A 168 -14.39 22.39 -20.32
CA SER A 168 -15.84 22.61 -20.47
C SER A 168 -16.54 21.28 -20.70
N VAL A 169 -17.52 20.97 -19.85
CA VAL A 169 -18.31 19.75 -19.97
C VAL A 169 -19.12 19.79 -21.27
N ALA A 170 -19.67 20.94 -21.66
CA ALA A 170 -20.60 21.04 -22.79
C ALA A 170 -19.97 20.75 -24.16
N ASP A 171 -18.75 21.24 -24.39
CA ASP A 171 -18.11 21.23 -25.71
C ASP A 171 -16.68 20.68 -25.71
N ALA A 172 -16.20 20.16 -24.58
CA ALA A 172 -14.85 19.60 -24.41
C ALA A 172 -13.71 20.60 -24.65
N SER A 173 -13.99 21.90 -24.71
CA SER A 173 -12.93 22.91 -24.81
C SER A 173 -12.08 22.94 -23.54
N ALA A 174 -10.76 23.06 -23.70
CA ALA A 174 -9.80 23.08 -22.60
C ALA A 174 -9.10 24.44 -22.51
N ARG A 175 -8.91 24.94 -21.30
CA ARG A 175 -8.13 26.15 -21.01
C ARG A 175 -7.09 25.88 -19.96
N SER A 176 -5.83 26.25 -20.23
CA SER A 176 -4.77 26.19 -19.23
C SER A 176 -5.01 27.22 -18.12
N LEU A 177 -4.90 26.78 -16.87
CA LEU A 177 -4.93 27.63 -15.67
C LEU A 177 -3.53 27.82 -15.10
N MET A 178 -2.68 26.79 -15.21
CA MET A 178 -1.28 26.83 -14.81
C MET A 178 -0.48 25.90 -15.74
N ASP A 179 0.57 26.40 -16.39
CA ASP A 179 1.38 25.63 -17.35
C ASP A 179 2.77 25.25 -16.81
N SER A 180 3.50 24.42 -17.57
CA SER A 180 4.84 23.93 -17.19
C SER A 180 5.87 25.05 -17.04
N ALA A 181 5.71 26.18 -17.73
CA ALA A 181 6.60 27.33 -17.56
C ALA A 181 6.35 28.02 -16.22
N GLN A 182 5.09 28.14 -15.79
CA GLN A 182 4.73 28.68 -14.47
C GLN A 182 5.16 27.75 -13.33
N LEU A 183 5.02 26.43 -13.51
CA LEU A 183 5.50 25.41 -12.56
C LEU A 183 7.02 25.48 -12.42
N ALA A 184 7.76 25.45 -13.53
CA ALA A 184 9.22 25.55 -13.54
C ALA A 184 9.74 26.88 -12.97
N ALA A 185 9.06 27.99 -13.26
CA ALA A 185 9.42 29.30 -12.69
C ALA A 185 9.25 29.36 -11.17
N SER A 186 8.43 28.46 -10.61
CA SER A 186 8.16 28.35 -9.18
C SER A 186 8.84 27.14 -8.53
N SER A 187 9.62 26.37 -9.30
CA SER A 187 10.26 25.11 -8.87
C SER A 187 9.27 24.09 -8.25
N LEU A 188 8.14 23.91 -8.94
CA LEU A 188 7.06 23.01 -8.54
C LEU A 188 6.89 21.86 -9.52
N SER A 189 6.41 20.72 -9.01
CA SER A 189 5.80 19.63 -9.79
C SER A 189 4.41 19.33 -9.21
N LEU A 190 3.44 18.95 -10.04
CA LEU A 190 2.10 18.62 -9.55
C LEU A 190 2.13 17.24 -8.87
N ALA A 191 1.36 17.12 -7.78
CA ALA A 191 1.28 15.91 -7.00
C ALA A 191 -0.10 15.24 -7.17
N ASP A 192 -0.77 14.89 -6.08
CA ASP A 192 -1.85 13.89 -6.11
C ASP A 192 -3.25 14.45 -6.40
N ARG A 193 -3.54 15.70 -5.97
CA ARG A 193 -4.93 16.17 -5.88
C ARG A 193 -5.17 17.60 -6.34
N VAL A 194 -6.33 17.79 -6.98
CA VAL A 194 -6.94 19.10 -7.23
C VAL A 194 -8.34 19.15 -6.61
N SER A 195 -8.77 20.33 -6.14
CA SER A 195 -10.12 20.56 -5.60
C SER A 195 -10.58 21.98 -5.92
N VAL A 196 -11.86 22.16 -6.23
CA VAL A 196 -12.43 23.46 -6.63
C VAL A 196 -13.12 24.13 -5.44
N SER A 197 -13.01 25.45 -5.31
CA SER A 197 -13.66 26.23 -4.25
C SER A 197 -15.19 26.28 -4.43
N PRO A 198 -15.99 26.36 -3.34
CA PRO A 198 -17.45 26.38 -3.42
C PRO A 198 -18.07 27.51 -4.22
N ASP A 199 -17.31 28.57 -4.49
CA ASP A 199 -17.70 29.72 -5.29
C ASP A 199 -17.23 29.67 -6.75
N ASP A 200 -16.60 28.58 -7.18
CA ASP A 200 -16.03 28.38 -8.52
C ASP A 200 -15.07 29.49 -8.96
N ARG A 201 -14.36 30.11 -8.01
CA ARG A 201 -13.32 31.11 -8.31
C ARG A 201 -11.91 30.56 -8.30
N TYR A 202 -11.65 29.48 -7.55
CA TYR A 202 -10.30 28.96 -7.34
C TYR A 202 -10.27 27.43 -7.40
N ALA A 203 -9.09 26.89 -7.71
CA ALA A 203 -8.74 25.50 -7.47
C ALA A 203 -7.54 25.43 -6.53
N SER A 204 -7.60 24.59 -5.50
CA SER A 204 -6.44 24.20 -4.70
C SER A 204 -5.77 22.98 -5.32
N VAL A 205 -4.45 22.97 -5.33
CA VAL A 205 -3.61 22.00 -6.04
C VAL A 205 -2.52 21.52 -5.09
N ASP A 206 -2.37 20.21 -4.98
CA ASP A 206 -1.26 19.56 -4.29
C ASP A 206 -0.01 19.61 -5.18
N VAL A 207 1.11 20.09 -4.65
CA VAL A 207 2.37 20.24 -5.39
C VAL A 207 3.56 19.81 -4.54
N THR A 208 4.63 19.35 -5.18
CA THR A 208 5.92 19.14 -4.52
C THR A 208 6.88 20.27 -4.80
N VAL A 209 7.69 20.64 -3.81
CA VAL A 209 8.73 21.68 -3.95
C VAL A 209 10.10 21.01 -4.05
N GLU A 210 10.75 21.15 -5.21
CA GLU A 210 11.98 20.39 -5.53
C GLU A 210 13.15 20.65 -4.57
N HIS A 211 13.25 21.85 -3.99
CA HIS A 211 14.38 22.26 -3.15
C HIS A 211 14.23 21.86 -1.68
N ASP A 212 13.03 21.44 -1.24
CA ASP A 212 12.70 21.12 0.16
C ASP A 212 12.65 19.60 0.40
N GLY A 213 13.38 18.82 -0.42
CA GLY A 213 13.41 17.37 -0.30
C GLY A 213 12.15 16.66 -0.83
N GLY A 214 11.32 17.37 -1.60
CA GLY A 214 10.12 16.81 -2.25
C GLY A 214 8.88 16.73 -1.36
N ASN A 215 8.82 17.51 -0.27
CA ASN A 215 7.62 17.62 0.55
C ASN A 215 6.46 18.27 -0.25
N HIS A 216 5.24 17.89 0.12
CA HIS A 216 4.03 18.46 -0.46
C HIS A 216 3.66 19.79 0.20
N ASP A 217 3.27 20.75 -0.63
CA ASP A 217 2.67 22.02 -0.26
C ASP A 217 1.34 22.19 -1.02
N ILE A 218 0.52 23.15 -0.59
CA ILE A 218 -0.78 23.40 -1.22
C ILE A 218 -0.77 24.77 -1.89
N TRP A 219 -1.03 24.77 -3.20
CA TRP A 219 -1.16 25.96 -4.01
C TRP A 219 -2.63 26.25 -4.35
N ILE A 220 -2.90 27.49 -4.76
CA ILE A 220 -4.20 27.94 -5.23
C ILE A 220 -4.05 28.61 -6.60
N VAL A 221 -4.94 28.26 -7.52
CA VAL A 221 -4.97 28.75 -8.91
C VAL A 221 -6.33 29.38 -9.16
N ALA A 222 -6.36 30.59 -9.71
CA ALA A 222 -7.60 31.26 -10.06
C ALA A 222 -8.22 30.62 -11.32
N LEU A 223 -9.51 30.25 -11.24
CA LEU A 223 -10.20 29.64 -12.38
C LEU A 223 -10.37 30.62 -13.54
N ASP A 224 -10.31 31.93 -13.32
CA ASP A 224 -10.32 32.92 -14.40
C ASP A 224 -8.98 33.04 -15.15
N GLY A 225 -7.92 32.37 -14.67
CA GLY A 225 -6.56 32.42 -15.24
C GLY A 225 -5.76 33.65 -14.80
N SER A 226 -6.23 34.42 -13.82
CA SER A 226 -5.53 35.61 -13.33
C SER A 226 -4.21 35.33 -12.58
N GLY A 227 -3.97 34.08 -12.16
CA GLY A 227 -2.70 33.64 -11.62
C GLY A 227 -2.82 32.48 -10.63
N ALA A 228 -1.67 32.11 -10.07
CA ALA A 228 -1.52 31.10 -9.02
C ALA A 228 -0.65 31.64 -7.89
N ALA A 229 -0.85 31.14 -6.67
CA ALA A 229 -0.06 31.48 -5.50
C ALA A 229 0.03 30.29 -4.54
N SER A 230 1.05 30.30 -3.68
CA SER A 230 1.10 29.38 -2.54
C SER A 230 -0.02 29.71 -1.55
N LEU A 231 -0.73 28.69 -1.09
CA LEU A 231 -1.80 28.80 -0.09
C LEU A 231 -1.33 28.33 1.28
N ILE A 232 -0.68 27.17 1.34
CA ILE A 232 -0.05 26.61 2.53
C ILE A 232 1.37 26.23 2.13
N GLN A 233 2.33 26.82 2.83
CA GLN A 233 3.75 26.52 2.71
C GLN A 233 4.30 26.20 4.10
N HIS A 234 4.81 24.98 4.28
CA HIS A 234 5.35 24.55 5.56
C HIS A 234 6.47 23.52 5.36
N PRO A 235 7.46 23.41 6.26
CA PRO A 235 8.44 22.31 6.21
C PRO A 235 7.86 20.90 6.40
N ALA A 236 6.54 20.78 6.59
CA ALA A 236 5.84 19.51 6.79
C ALA A 236 5.34 19.00 5.43
N ASP A 237 5.01 17.73 5.35
CA ASP A 237 4.32 17.17 4.17
C ASP A 237 2.82 17.51 4.30
N ASP A 238 2.35 18.54 3.57
CA ASP A 238 0.99 19.06 3.59
C ASP A 238 0.18 18.56 2.37
N ARG A 239 -0.67 17.55 2.56
CA ARG A 239 -1.40 16.88 1.47
C ARG A 239 -2.85 17.28 1.37
N LEU A 240 -3.28 17.70 0.18
CA LEU A 240 -4.62 18.24 -0.05
C LEU A 240 -5.71 17.16 0.10
N ILE A 241 -6.74 17.43 0.89
CA ILE A 241 -7.99 16.66 0.85
C ILE A 241 -9.00 17.36 -0.07
N GLY A 242 -9.27 18.64 0.18
CA GLY A 242 -10.13 19.48 -0.66
C GLY A 242 -10.90 20.55 0.11
N TRP A 243 -11.68 21.33 -0.63
CA TRP A 243 -12.60 22.32 -0.07
C TRP A 243 -13.80 21.65 0.58
N VAL A 244 -14.20 22.14 1.75
CA VAL A 244 -15.41 21.67 2.42
C VAL A 244 -16.61 22.40 1.81
N PRO A 245 -17.61 21.68 1.26
CA PRO A 245 -18.77 22.27 0.60
C PRO A 245 -19.47 23.32 1.46
N ASN A 246 -19.93 24.39 0.82
CA ASN A 246 -20.65 25.52 1.45
C ASN A 246 -19.85 26.27 2.53
N THR A 247 -18.52 26.13 2.56
CA THR A 247 -17.63 26.86 3.48
C THR A 247 -16.48 27.53 2.73
N GLU A 248 -15.78 28.44 3.40
CA GLU A 248 -14.53 29.02 2.93
C GLU A 248 -13.30 28.21 3.40
N HIS A 249 -13.44 26.92 3.72
CA HIS A 249 -12.36 26.13 4.31
C HIS A 249 -11.80 25.08 3.35
N VAL A 250 -10.48 24.95 3.35
CA VAL A 250 -9.74 23.82 2.78
C VAL A 250 -9.30 22.92 3.92
N VAL A 251 -9.52 21.62 3.79
CA VAL A 251 -8.94 20.62 4.70
C VAL A 251 -7.82 19.84 4.03
N PHE A 252 -6.85 19.43 4.83
CA PHE A 252 -5.64 18.79 4.37
C PHE A 252 -4.99 17.99 5.51
N LEU A 253 -4.12 17.04 5.15
CA LEU A 253 -3.33 16.28 6.10
C LEU A 253 -1.97 16.92 6.27
N SER A 254 -1.43 16.88 7.48
CA SER A 254 -0.09 17.40 7.76
C SER A 254 0.61 16.59 8.82
N ASP A 255 1.91 16.35 8.63
CA ASP A 255 2.78 15.74 9.61
C ASP A 255 3.50 16.74 10.53
N ARG A 256 3.10 18.02 10.52
CA ARG A 256 3.75 19.12 11.27
C ARG A 256 3.93 18.91 12.77
N ASP A 257 3.12 18.06 13.39
CA ASP A 257 3.20 17.68 14.81
C ASP A 257 3.96 16.36 15.04
N GLY A 258 4.69 15.88 14.03
CA GLY A 258 5.43 14.60 14.04
C GLY A 258 4.56 13.37 13.73
N ARG A 259 3.30 13.56 13.36
CA ARG A 259 2.38 12.51 12.91
C ARG A 259 1.34 13.11 11.97
N TRP A 260 0.74 12.27 11.13
CA TRP A 260 -0.37 12.66 10.27
C TRP A 260 -1.61 13.04 11.08
N ASP A 261 -1.94 14.31 11.00
CA ASP A 261 -3.10 14.93 11.63
C ASP A 261 -3.95 15.63 10.54
N LEU A 262 -5.26 15.78 10.78
CA LEU A 262 -6.18 16.50 9.89
C LEU A 262 -6.25 17.97 10.30
N TRP A 263 -6.02 18.87 9.34
CA TRP A 263 -6.01 20.32 9.54
C TRP A 263 -7.02 21.02 8.63
N ALA A 264 -7.44 22.22 9.01
CA ALA A 264 -8.26 23.11 8.20
C ALA A 264 -7.64 24.49 8.09
N ALA A 265 -7.72 25.08 6.91
CA ALA A 265 -7.32 26.43 6.58
C ALA A 265 -8.57 27.23 6.16
N HIS A 266 -8.80 28.40 6.75
CA HIS A 266 -9.82 29.34 6.27
C HIS A 266 -9.22 30.18 5.14
N VAL A 267 -9.91 30.22 4.00
CA VAL A 267 -9.43 30.86 2.77
C VAL A 267 -10.51 31.78 2.23
N LYS A 268 -10.17 33.07 2.10
CA LYS A 268 -11.08 34.10 1.62
C LYS A 268 -10.44 34.89 0.49
N ASP A 269 -11.15 35.02 -0.62
CA ASP A 269 -10.68 35.71 -1.82
C ASP A 269 -9.29 35.25 -2.29
N GLY A 270 -9.08 33.93 -2.23
CA GLY A 270 -7.83 33.28 -2.63
C GLY A 270 -6.68 33.40 -1.64
N LEU A 271 -6.92 33.94 -0.44
CA LEU A 271 -5.90 34.18 0.58
C LEU A 271 -6.21 33.46 1.89
N LEU A 272 -5.17 32.96 2.55
CA LEU A 272 -5.27 32.36 3.87
C LEU A 272 -5.68 33.41 4.92
N VAL A 273 -6.70 33.10 5.71
CA VAL A 273 -7.18 33.93 6.83
C VAL A 273 -6.75 33.28 8.14
N GLY A 274 -5.78 33.89 8.82
CA GLY A 274 -5.22 33.35 10.05
C GLY A 274 -4.30 32.15 9.80
N SER A 275 -4.13 31.30 10.82
CA SER A 275 -3.30 30.10 10.73
C SER A 275 -4.17 28.85 10.61
N PRO A 276 -3.72 27.81 9.89
CA PRO A 276 -4.45 26.55 9.85
C PRO A 276 -4.58 25.95 11.25
N ARG A 277 -5.70 25.26 11.49
CA ARG A 277 -6.04 24.69 12.79
C ARG A 277 -6.21 23.19 12.74
N LEU A 278 -5.86 22.53 13.83
CA LEU A 278 -6.01 21.10 14.01
C LEU A 278 -7.50 20.73 14.16
N ILE A 279 -7.95 19.77 13.35
CA ILE A 279 -9.31 19.24 13.37
C ILE A 279 -9.34 17.89 14.07
N ARG A 280 -8.43 16.99 13.71
CA ARG A 280 -8.35 15.65 14.29
C ARG A 280 -6.90 15.19 14.42
N ARG A 281 -6.58 14.61 15.57
CA ARG A 281 -5.28 13.95 15.78
C ARG A 281 -5.31 12.52 15.26
N ASN A 282 -4.15 12.08 14.77
CA ASN A 282 -3.82 10.71 14.43
C ASN A 282 -4.79 10.10 13.43
N THR A 283 -4.68 10.51 12.17
CA THR A 283 -5.46 9.91 11.07
C THR A 283 -4.94 8.53 10.65
N GLY A 284 -3.82 8.10 11.23
CA GLY A 284 -3.08 6.92 10.81
C GLY A 284 -2.24 7.20 9.57
N MET A 285 -1.77 6.12 8.95
CA MET A 285 -0.96 6.16 7.75
C MET A 285 -1.73 6.80 6.57
N VAL A 286 -1.05 7.53 5.68
CA VAL A 286 -1.65 8.25 4.54
C VAL A 286 -1.18 7.63 3.22
N GLY A 287 -2.04 7.61 2.20
CA GLY A 287 -1.67 7.20 0.83
C GLY A 287 -2.05 5.75 0.49
N ALA A 288 -1.39 5.15 -0.51
CA ALA A 288 -1.78 3.88 -1.14
C ALA A 288 -1.88 2.66 -0.19
N GLY A 289 -1.31 2.74 1.01
CA GLY A 289 -1.42 1.69 2.02
C GLY A 289 -2.34 2.02 3.20
N GLY A 290 -2.96 3.19 3.27
CA GLY A 290 -3.62 3.70 4.48
C GLY A 290 -4.83 4.57 4.20
N TRP A 291 -4.92 5.71 4.88
CA TRP A 291 -5.98 6.70 4.80
C TRP A 291 -5.96 7.42 3.44
N ARG A 292 -7.08 7.36 2.71
CA ARG A 292 -7.26 8.07 1.43
C ARG A 292 -8.61 8.80 1.41
N PRO A 293 -8.62 10.10 1.07
CA PRO A 293 -9.88 10.82 0.96
C PRO A 293 -10.65 10.35 -0.29
N LEU A 294 -11.96 10.15 -0.16
CA LEU A 294 -12.86 9.83 -1.27
C LEU A 294 -13.65 11.06 -1.72
N GLY A 295 -13.84 12.04 -0.84
CA GLY A 295 -14.50 13.30 -1.16
C GLY A 295 -15.61 13.65 -0.18
N PHE A 296 -16.38 14.68 -0.52
CA PHE A 296 -17.43 15.21 0.33
C PHE A 296 -18.82 14.97 -0.26
N THR A 297 -19.78 14.76 0.62
CA THR A 297 -21.20 14.99 0.32
C THR A 297 -21.51 16.49 0.33
N SER A 298 -22.63 16.90 -0.26
CA SER A 298 -23.05 18.31 -0.35
C SER A 298 -23.30 18.96 1.02
N ASP A 299 -23.62 18.19 2.05
CA ASP A 299 -23.74 18.65 3.44
C ASP A 299 -22.39 18.69 4.20
N GLY A 300 -21.31 18.27 3.55
CA GLY A 300 -19.94 18.39 4.02
C GLY A 300 -19.44 17.25 4.90
N ALA A 301 -20.06 16.07 4.84
CA ALA A 301 -19.49 14.86 5.42
C ALA A 301 -18.32 14.37 4.53
N LEU A 302 -17.18 14.02 5.15
CA LEU A 302 -15.98 13.55 4.47
C LEU A 302 -15.95 12.02 4.44
N TYR A 303 -16.00 11.44 3.25
CA TYR A 303 -15.75 10.02 3.05
C TYR A 303 -14.26 9.76 2.83
N TYR A 304 -13.75 8.71 3.45
CA TYR A 304 -12.36 8.27 3.31
C TYR A 304 -12.27 6.76 3.40
N SER A 305 -11.28 6.17 2.73
CA SER A 305 -10.95 4.76 2.89
C SER A 305 -9.73 4.59 3.78
N VAL A 306 -9.65 3.41 4.41
CA VAL A 306 -8.51 2.95 5.19
C VAL A 306 -8.18 1.56 4.72
N PHE A 307 -6.97 1.38 4.20
CA PHE A 307 -6.42 0.06 3.97
C PHE A 307 -5.62 -0.36 5.21
N THR A 308 -5.94 -1.54 5.76
CA THR A 308 -5.14 -2.13 6.84
C THR A 308 -4.61 -3.47 6.39
N ARG A 309 -3.32 -3.71 6.67
CA ARG A 309 -2.69 -5.02 6.51
C ARG A 309 -2.08 -5.42 7.83
N TRP A 310 -2.54 -6.53 8.39
CA TRP A 310 -1.98 -7.04 9.63
C TRP A 310 -1.26 -8.36 9.37
N ASN A 311 0.05 -8.40 9.62
CA ASN A 311 0.80 -9.65 9.56
C ASN A 311 0.82 -10.29 10.96
N SER A 312 0.45 -11.56 11.05
CA SER A 312 0.63 -12.38 12.23
C SER A 312 1.77 -13.37 12.00
N LEU A 313 2.48 -13.72 13.06
CA LEU A 313 3.50 -14.77 13.05
C LEU A 313 3.31 -15.64 14.27
N SER A 314 3.25 -16.95 14.07
CA SER A 314 3.12 -17.94 15.14
C SER A 314 4.09 -19.10 14.91
N VAL A 315 4.42 -19.78 16.01
CA VAL A 315 5.20 -21.03 15.99
C VAL A 315 4.34 -22.13 16.59
N ALA A 316 4.18 -23.23 15.88
CA ALA A 316 3.43 -24.41 16.34
C ALA A 316 4.28 -25.68 16.30
N PRO A 317 3.98 -26.67 17.16
CA PRO A 317 4.38 -28.05 16.91
C PRO A 317 3.86 -28.55 15.56
N LEU A 318 4.59 -29.45 14.93
CA LEU A 318 4.21 -30.10 13.68
C LEU A 318 4.36 -31.61 13.84
N ASP A 319 3.38 -32.37 13.36
CA ASP A 319 3.54 -33.82 13.20
C ASP A 319 4.35 -34.09 11.91
N PRO A 320 5.58 -34.62 11.99
CA PRO A 320 6.40 -34.88 10.81
C PRO A 320 5.83 -35.99 9.92
N ALA A 321 4.95 -36.86 10.42
CA ALA A 321 4.35 -37.94 9.62
C ALA A 321 3.27 -37.41 8.67
N THR A 322 2.48 -36.45 9.12
CA THR A 322 1.37 -35.86 8.34
C THR A 322 1.76 -34.52 7.71
N GLY A 323 2.75 -33.81 8.26
CA GLY A 323 3.12 -32.46 7.85
C GLY A 323 2.11 -31.38 8.29
N THR A 324 1.28 -31.67 9.29
CA THR A 324 0.22 -30.77 9.78
C THR A 324 0.63 -30.06 11.08
N PRO A 325 0.42 -28.74 11.21
CA PRO A 325 0.63 -28.02 12.46
C PRO A 325 -0.43 -28.34 13.52
N ASP A 326 -0.03 -28.31 14.78
CA ASP A 326 -0.93 -28.24 15.94
C ASP A 326 -1.22 -26.77 16.28
N GLU A 327 -2.29 -26.23 15.68
CA GLU A 327 -2.70 -24.83 15.85
C GLU A 327 -3.16 -24.50 17.28
N GLU A 328 -3.73 -25.46 18.01
CA GLU A 328 -4.19 -25.23 19.39
C GLU A 328 -3.02 -24.94 20.33
N SER A 329 -1.86 -25.51 20.02
CA SER A 329 -0.60 -25.29 20.75
C SER A 329 0.26 -24.16 20.15
N ALA A 330 -0.24 -23.40 19.17
CA ALA A 330 0.52 -22.34 18.53
C ALA A 330 0.82 -21.18 19.50
N VAL A 331 2.07 -20.70 19.48
CA VAL A 331 2.52 -19.57 20.28
C VAL A 331 2.71 -18.35 19.37
N PRO A 332 1.96 -17.25 19.56
CA PRO A 332 2.10 -16.05 18.74
C PRO A 332 3.36 -15.26 19.09
N ILE A 333 4.00 -14.68 18.07
CA ILE A 333 5.05 -13.68 18.19
C ILE A 333 4.40 -12.31 17.97
N LEU A 334 4.30 -11.53 19.05
CA LEU A 334 3.58 -10.25 19.06
C LEU A 334 4.19 -9.22 18.09
N GLY A 335 3.32 -8.43 17.46
CA GLY A 335 3.69 -7.42 16.46
C GLY A 335 3.33 -7.81 15.03
N SER A 336 3.49 -6.88 14.09
CA SER A 336 3.30 -7.15 12.66
C SER A 336 4.58 -7.75 12.08
N ASN A 337 4.68 -9.08 12.09
CA ASN A 337 5.92 -9.80 11.75
C ASN A 337 5.71 -10.69 10.51
N PHE A 338 6.70 -10.77 9.63
CA PHE A 338 6.63 -11.53 8.38
C PHE A 338 7.99 -12.13 7.96
N GLN A 339 7.97 -13.06 7.00
CA GLN A 339 9.15 -13.73 6.42
C GLN A 339 10.06 -14.40 7.47
N PRO A 340 9.53 -15.31 8.32
CA PRO A 340 10.34 -15.98 9.33
C PRO A 340 11.34 -16.97 8.71
N THR A 341 12.49 -17.14 9.35
CA THR A 341 13.49 -18.15 9.00
C THR A 341 14.17 -18.70 10.26
N TRP A 342 14.37 -20.01 10.30
CA TRP A 342 14.95 -20.72 11.44
C TRP A 342 16.47 -20.69 11.39
N SER A 343 17.11 -20.50 12.55
CA SER A 343 18.53 -20.81 12.68
C SER A 343 18.78 -22.30 12.44
N PRO A 344 19.98 -22.70 11.99
CA PRO A 344 20.29 -24.11 11.72
C PRO A 344 20.15 -25.04 12.94
N ASP A 345 20.33 -24.51 14.15
CA ASP A 345 20.13 -25.22 15.41
C ASP A 345 18.65 -25.27 15.87
N GLY A 346 17.77 -24.49 15.23
CA GLY A 346 16.36 -24.38 15.60
C GLY A 346 16.09 -23.66 16.93
N GLU A 347 17.09 -23.02 17.54
CA GLU A 347 16.92 -22.28 18.80
C GLU A 347 16.42 -20.84 18.59
N TYR A 348 16.72 -20.27 17.42
CA TYR A 348 16.36 -18.91 17.05
C TYR A 348 15.44 -18.85 15.84
N LEU A 349 14.61 -17.82 15.83
CA LEU A 349 13.83 -17.41 14.66
C LEU A 349 14.23 -15.98 14.30
N ALA A 350 14.62 -15.76 13.04
CA ALA A 350 14.75 -14.43 12.49
C ALA A 350 13.50 -14.07 11.69
N PHE A 351 13.06 -12.82 11.76
CA PHE A 351 11.87 -12.33 11.06
C PHE A 351 11.97 -10.81 10.84
N VAL A 352 11.19 -10.31 9.89
CA VAL A 352 11.09 -8.88 9.61
C VAL A 352 9.86 -8.32 10.30
N THR A 353 10.01 -7.19 10.99
CA THR A 353 8.89 -6.50 11.63
C THR A 353 8.50 -5.29 10.81
N GLU A 354 7.21 -5.10 10.55
CA GLU A 354 6.69 -3.90 9.93
C GLU A 354 6.38 -2.87 11.02
N GLN A 355 7.10 -1.74 11.02
CA GLN A 355 6.95 -0.65 11.97
C GLN A 355 6.57 0.63 11.22
N GLU A 356 5.53 1.33 11.65
CA GLU A 356 5.14 2.60 11.05
C GLU A 356 6.25 3.65 11.14
N ARG A 357 6.49 4.37 10.04
CA ARG A 357 7.42 5.50 9.98
C ARG A 357 6.63 6.80 10.02
N THR A 358 7.01 7.71 10.91
CA THR A 358 6.52 9.09 10.93
C THR A 358 7.36 9.96 9.99
N GLY A 359 6.73 10.58 8.99
CA GLY A 359 7.30 11.66 8.16
C GLY A 359 8.47 11.29 7.25
N GLY A 360 8.21 10.80 6.03
CA GLY A 360 9.23 10.84 4.98
C GLY A 360 8.77 10.30 3.63
N PRO A 361 9.38 10.77 2.53
CA PRO A 361 9.09 10.30 1.17
C PRO A 361 9.56 8.85 0.94
N ASP A 362 9.03 8.24 -0.13
CA ASP A 362 9.25 6.87 -0.63
C ASP A 362 10.67 6.29 -0.33
N PRO A 363 10.81 5.05 0.20
CA PRO A 363 10.26 3.81 -0.36
C PRO A 363 9.01 3.25 0.35
N GLY A 364 8.35 4.05 1.19
CA GLY A 364 7.05 3.70 1.78
C GLY A 364 6.97 3.96 3.28
N PRO A 365 5.78 3.73 3.86
CA PRO A 365 5.44 4.22 5.19
C PRO A 365 5.93 3.33 6.34
N TYR A 366 6.70 2.27 6.05
CA TYR A 366 7.14 1.31 7.04
C TYR A 366 8.64 1.14 7.08
N ARG A 367 9.18 1.15 8.30
CA ARG A 367 10.48 0.58 8.63
C ARG A 367 10.36 -0.94 8.77
N ARG A 368 11.36 -1.66 8.27
CA ARG A 368 11.42 -3.13 8.21
C ARG A 368 12.70 -3.70 8.82
N PRO A 369 12.90 -3.51 10.14
CA PRO A 369 14.04 -4.10 10.83
C PRO A 369 13.99 -5.62 10.85
N LEU A 370 15.19 -6.20 10.85
CA LEU A 370 15.41 -7.63 11.11
C LEU A 370 15.51 -7.87 12.61
N HIS A 371 14.67 -8.76 13.14
CA HIS A 371 14.74 -9.23 14.51
C HIS A 371 15.19 -10.68 14.55
N ILE A 372 15.88 -11.03 15.64
CA ILE A 372 16.17 -12.40 16.03
C ILE A 372 15.62 -12.65 17.43
N ARG A 373 14.88 -13.75 17.57
CA ARG A 373 14.26 -14.19 18.84
C ARG A 373 14.72 -15.59 19.21
N HIS A 374 15.17 -15.74 20.45
CA HIS A 374 15.44 -17.05 21.04
C HIS A 374 14.13 -17.66 21.55
N LEU A 375 13.79 -18.87 21.10
CA LEU A 375 12.43 -19.41 21.24
C LEU A 375 12.09 -19.90 22.66
N VAL A 376 13.09 -20.31 23.45
CA VAL A 376 12.85 -20.79 24.83
C VAL A 376 12.75 -19.64 25.83
N THR A 377 13.73 -18.74 25.82
CA THR A 377 13.80 -17.57 26.71
C THR A 377 12.86 -16.43 26.28
N GLY A 378 12.48 -16.37 25.00
CA GLY A 378 11.73 -15.26 24.43
C GLY A 378 12.53 -13.97 24.26
N THR A 379 13.84 -14.00 24.49
CA THR A 379 14.71 -12.82 24.33
C THR A 379 14.84 -12.45 22.87
N GLU A 380 14.73 -11.16 22.58
CA GLU A 380 14.70 -10.62 21.23
C GLU A 380 15.67 -9.44 21.10
N ARG A 381 16.29 -9.31 19.93
CA ARG A 381 17.09 -8.14 19.57
C ARG A 381 16.99 -7.83 18.08
N GLU A 382 17.15 -6.55 17.77
CA GLU A 382 17.25 -6.04 16.41
C GLU A 382 18.67 -6.20 15.86
N LEU A 383 18.80 -6.52 14.57
CA LEU A 383 20.07 -6.58 13.84
C LEU A 383 20.06 -5.58 12.68
N ALA A 384 21.22 -5.00 12.38
CA ALA A 384 21.40 -4.04 11.29
C ALA A 384 20.36 -2.89 11.27
N PRO A 385 20.28 -2.06 12.32
CA PRO A 385 19.26 -1.01 12.44
C PRO A 385 19.27 0.04 11.31
N GLN A 386 20.36 0.14 10.58
CA GLN A 386 20.52 1.02 9.42
C GLN A 386 19.92 0.47 8.11
N LEU A 387 19.45 -0.79 8.10
CA LEU A 387 18.95 -1.44 6.89
C LEU A 387 17.44 -1.68 6.92
N GLN A 388 16.77 -1.35 5.82
CA GLN A 388 15.45 -1.89 5.48
C GLN A 388 15.62 -3.31 4.93
N THR A 389 15.04 -4.32 5.58
CA THR A 389 15.19 -5.73 5.20
C THR A 389 13.87 -6.36 4.70
N ARG A 390 13.93 -7.53 4.03
CA ARG A 390 12.71 -8.22 3.55
C ARG A 390 12.75 -9.74 3.61
N THR A 391 13.77 -10.38 3.03
CA THR A 391 13.82 -11.85 2.93
C THR A 391 15.08 -12.40 3.60
N PRO A 392 15.07 -12.56 4.94
CA PRO A 392 16.21 -13.10 5.66
C PRO A 392 16.38 -14.60 5.38
N SER A 393 17.64 -15.06 5.36
CA SER A 393 18.03 -16.46 5.23
C SER A 393 19.29 -16.73 6.05
N TRP A 394 19.21 -17.68 6.98
CA TRP A 394 20.34 -18.09 7.81
C TRP A 394 21.42 -18.82 7.00
N SER A 395 22.68 -18.51 7.30
CA SER A 395 23.79 -19.31 6.80
C SER A 395 23.75 -20.71 7.42
N PRO A 396 24.16 -21.75 6.69
CA PRO A 396 24.24 -23.11 7.22
C PRO A 396 25.07 -23.24 8.51
N ASP A 397 26.05 -22.36 8.70
CA ASP A 397 26.90 -22.32 9.91
C ASP A 397 26.33 -21.49 11.07
N GLY A 398 25.18 -20.83 10.86
CA GLY A 398 24.49 -20.01 11.86
C GLY A 398 25.16 -18.67 12.20
N ARG A 399 26.27 -18.31 11.54
CA ARG A 399 27.02 -17.07 11.84
C ARG A 399 26.45 -15.83 11.16
N PHE A 400 25.74 -16.01 10.06
CA PHE A 400 25.30 -14.91 9.21
C PHE A 400 23.83 -15.03 8.80
N ILE A 401 23.22 -13.89 8.49
CA ILE A 401 21.93 -13.79 7.81
C ILE A 401 22.14 -13.05 6.49
N LEU A 402 21.69 -13.65 5.39
CA LEU A 402 21.61 -13.01 4.08
C LEU A 402 20.22 -12.40 3.93
N THR A 403 20.14 -11.14 3.52
CA THR A 403 18.86 -10.49 3.19
C THR A 403 19.03 -9.57 2.01
N ASN A 404 17.96 -9.39 1.23
CA ASN A 404 17.86 -8.19 0.40
C ASN A 404 17.51 -6.99 1.29
N GLY A 405 18.08 -5.83 0.98
CA GLY A 405 17.82 -4.62 1.74
C GLY A 405 18.31 -3.34 1.07
N ARG A 406 18.04 -2.22 1.74
CA ARG A 406 18.47 -0.87 1.36
C ARG A 406 18.97 -0.14 2.61
N ASP A 407 20.06 0.58 2.46
CA ASP A 407 20.58 1.45 3.52
C ASP A 407 19.70 2.70 3.70
N GLU A 408 19.21 2.93 4.92
CA GLU A 408 18.37 4.07 5.29
C GLU A 408 19.15 5.39 5.40
N THR A 409 20.47 5.32 5.59
CA THR A 409 21.29 6.52 5.79
C THR A 409 21.55 7.30 4.50
N ASN A 410 21.29 6.68 3.35
CA ASN A 410 21.52 7.28 2.05
C ASN A 410 20.24 7.94 1.51
N GLN A 411 20.14 9.26 1.72
CA GLN A 411 19.03 10.12 1.27
C GLN A 411 19.10 10.48 -0.23
N SER A 412 20.01 9.87 -0.99
CA SER A 412 20.12 10.11 -2.43
C SER A 412 18.85 9.65 -3.18
N ALA A 413 18.48 10.41 -4.22
CA ALA A 413 17.47 10.02 -5.20
C ALA A 413 17.91 8.77 -6.00
N ASP A 414 19.23 8.51 -6.07
CA ASP A 414 19.79 7.33 -6.71
C ASP A 414 19.73 6.10 -5.79
N TYR A 415 19.20 5.01 -6.34
CA TYR A 415 18.99 3.75 -5.61
C TYR A 415 20.31 3.04 -5.29
N HIS A 416 20.48 2.67 -4.01
CA HIS A 416 21.56 1.81 -3.51
C HIS A 416 20.98 0.70 -2.61
N GLY A 417 20.34 -0.30 -3.23
CA GLY A 417 19.91 -1.51 -2.54
C GLY A 417 20.62 -2.74 -3.08
N GLY A 418 20.43 -3.90 -2.45
CA GLY A 418 21.16 -5.09 -2.85
C GLY A 418 21.00 -6.27 -1.90
N LEU A 419 21.97 -7.16 -1.90
CA LEU A 419 22.08 -8.24 -0.93
C LEU A 419 23.13 -7.89 0.12
N TYR A 420 22.75 -8.10 1.38
CA TYR A 420 23.56 -7.83 2.55
C TYR A 420 23.75 -9.12 3.35
N ARG A 421 24.97 -9.29 3.84
CA ARG A 421 25.31 -10.28 4.87
C ARG A 421 25.41 -9.57 6.21
N ILE A 422 24.62 -10.05 7.17
CA ILE A 422 24.54 -9.54 8.54
C ILE A 422 25.21 -10.55 9.46
N ASP A 423 26.20 -10.11 10.24
CA ASP A 423 26.81 -10.91 11.28
C ASP A 423 25.83 -11.07 12.45
N VAL A 424 25.55 -12.30 12.85
CA VAL A 424 24.56 -12.59 13.88
C VAL A 424 25.05 -12.09 15.24
N GLU A 425 26.34 -12.22 15.57
CA GLU A 425 26.86 -11.83 16.88
C GLU A 425 26.88 -10.30 17.02
N SER A 426 27.55 -9.60 16.10
CA SER A 426 27.74 -8.15 16.19
C SER A 426 26.52 -7.35 15.70
N GLY A 427 25.68 -7.92 14.84
CA GLY A 427 24.60 -7.21 14.16
C GLY A 427 25.07 -6.29 13.04
N GLU A 428 26.36 -6.31 12.69
CA GLU A 428 26.94 -5.52 11.61
C GLU A 428 26.53 -6.06 10.24
N ALA A 429 26.16 -5.16 9.33
CA ALA A 429 25.79 -5.52 7.97
C ALA A 429 26.87 -5.10 6.98
N SER A 430 27.14 -5.99 6.02
CA SER A 430 28.09 -5.78 4.93
C SER A 430 27.42 -6.11 3.59
N PRO A 431 27.54 -5.26 2.55
CA PRO A 431 27.02 -5.57 1.23
C PRO A 431 27.81 -6.74 0.63
N VAL A 432 27.11 -7.70 0.03
CA VAL A 432 27.71 -8.78 -0.77
C VAL A 432 27.47 -8.60 -2.27
N LEU A 433 26.43 -7.81 -2.60
CA LEU A 433 26.10 -7.37 -3.94
C LEU A 433 25.34 -6.05 -3.85
N GLU A 434 25.86 -5.00 -4.48
CA GLU A 434 25.21 -3.71 -4.61
C GLU A 434 24.60 -3.58 -6.00
N LEU A 435 23.38 -3.05 -6.06
CA LEU A 435 22.72 -2.69 -7.30
C LEU A 435 22.82 -1.17 -7.44
N GLU A 436 23.75 -0.70 -8.27
CA GLU A 436 23.90 0.72 -8.60
C GLU A 436 23.03 1.12 -9.79
N GLY A 437 22.46 2.33 -9.72
CA GLY A 437 22.13 3.26 -10.81
C GLY A 437 21.59 2.69 -12.14
N ASP A 438 20.33 3.05 -12.44
CA ASP A 438 19.62 2.89 -13.73
C ASP A 438 18.80 1.59 -13.94
N THR A 439 18.65 0.73 -12.93
CA THR A 439 17.60 -0.29 -13.00
C THR A 439 16.25 0.37 -12.77
N LYS A 440 15.48 0.63 -13.84
CA LYS A 440 14.05 1.01 -13.79
C LYS A 440 13.17 -0.01 -13.04
N THR A 441 13.74 -1.14 -12.63
CA THR A 441 13.08 -2.16 -11.83
C THR A 441 12.91 -1.66 -10.39
N PRO A 442 11.68 -1.47 -9.89
CA PRO A 442 11.48 -1.07 -8.51
C PRO A 442 12.12 -2.09 -7.56
N TRP A 443 12.64 -1.65 -6.43
CA TRP A 443 13.36 -2.49 -5.45
C TRP A 443 12.52 -3.60 -4.81
N TRP A 444 11.19 -3.53 -4.90
CA TRP A 444 10.33 -4.68 -4.61
C TRP A 444 10.45 -5.78 -5.68
N TYR A 445 10.71 -5.44 -6.94
CA TYR A 445 10.95 -6.39 -8.03
C TYR A 445 12.40 -6.92 -8.03
N GLY A 446 12.62 -7.99 -7.26
CA GLY A 446 13.28 -9.14 -7.87
C GLY A 446 14.77 -9.34 -7.63
N ILE A 447 15.26 -9.09 -6.43
CA ILE A 447 16.45 -9.80 -5.94
C ILE A 447 16.15 -10.65 -4.71
N ARG A 448 16.48 -11.94 -4.77
CA ARG A 448 16.42 -12.88 -3.65
C ARG A 448 17.69 -13.74 -3.68
N GLY A 449 18.32 -13.92 -2.53
CA GLY A 449 19.52 -14.72 -2.37
C GLY A 449 19.31 -15.90 -1.43
N VAL A 450 20.01 -16.99 -1.67
CA VAL A 450 20.14 -18.13 -0.76
C VAL A 450 21.62 -18.50 -0.62
N TRP A 451 22.00 -19.03 0.53
CA TRP A 451 23.36 -19.51 0.80
C TRP A 451 23.69 -20.75 -0.04
N ALA A 452 24.95 -20.88 -0.45
CA ALA A 452 25.51 -22.05 -1.13
C ALA A 452 26.93 -22.33 -0.62
N GLY A 453 27.48 -23.51 -0.95
CA GLY A 453 28.87 -23.86 -0.62
C GLY A 453 29.22 -23.71 0.86
N HIS A 454 28.38 -24.22 1.77
CA HIS A 454 28.64 -24.14 3.21
C HIS A 454 28.92 -22.71 3.73
N SER A 455 28.25 -21.69 3.19
CA SER A 455 28.36 -20.26 3.55
C SER A 455 29.50 -19.48 2.88
N GLU A 456 30.20 -20.05 1.91
CA GLU A 456 31.25 -19.36 1.14
C GLU A 456 30.74 -18.74 -0.18
N ALA A 457 29.54 -19.12 -0.59
CA ALA A 457 28.90 -18.65 -1.82
C ALA A 457 27.42 -18.34 -1.61
N ILE A 458 26.83 -17.67 -2.59
CA ILE A 458 25.39 -17.43 -2.67
C ILE A 458 24.88 -17.79 -4.07
N ILE A 459 23.60 -18.15 -4.14
CA ILE A 459 22.84 -18.15 -5.38
C ILE A 459 21.81 -17.04 -5.26
N TYR A 460 21.76 -16.14 -6.23
CA TYR A 460 20.77 -15.08 -6.26
C TYR A 460 20.04 -15.01 -7.59
N SER A 461 18.79 -14.57 -7.52
CA SER A 461 17.97 -14.28 -8.68
C SER A 461 17.89 -12.78 -8.91
N GLN A 462 17.97 -12.31 -10.16
CA GLN A 462 17.89 -10.89 -10.50
C GLN A 462 17.25 -10.68 -11.88
N TYR A 463 16.51 -9.59 -12.10
CA TYR A 463 16.16 -9.14 -13.44
C TYR A 463 17.31 -8.40 -14.12
N ASP A 464 17.44 -8.61 -15.43
CA ASP A 464 18.29 -7.80 -16.32
C ASP A 464 17.55 -6.49 -16.65
N GLY A 465 18.08 -5.36 -16.14
CA GLY A 465 17.36 -4.09 -15.96
C GLY A 465 16.68 -3.49 -17.19
N ASN A 466 17.14 -3.83 -18.40
CA ASN A 466 16.55 -3.31 -19.65
C ASN A 466 15.58 -4.27 -20.34
N GLN A 467 15.57 -5.56 -19.98
CA GLN A 467 14.81 -6.57 -20.72
C GLN A 467 13.85 -7.38 -19.84
N MET A 468 13.83 -7.12 -18.52
CA MET A 468 13.05 -7.89 -17.53
C MET A 468 13.31 -9.40 -17.64
N VAL A 469 14.52 -9.78 -18.06
CA VAL A 469 14.92 -11.18 -18.17
C VAL A 469 15.48 -11.61 -16.83
N GLY A 470 14.84 -12.57 -16.18
CA GLY A 470 15.32 -13.11 -14.91
C GLY A 470 16.55 -14.00 -15.11
N ARG A 471 17.49 -13.91 -14.17
CA ARG A 471 18.73 -14.69 -14.11
C ARG A 471 18.86 -15.35 -12.75
N LEU A 472 19.40 -16.56 -12.71
CA LEU A 472 19.94 -17.20 -11.51
C LEU A 472 21.46 -17.21 -11.62
N VAL A 473 22.14 -16.67 -10.62
CA VAL A 473 23.59 -16.50 -10.62
C VAL A 473 24.16 -17.08 -9.33
N TRP A 474 25.17 -17.94 -9.48
CA TRP A 474 26.02 -18.37 -8.37
C TRP A 474 27.17 -17.37 -8.23
N ARG A 475 27.48 -16.95 -7.00
CA ARG A 475 28.55 -16.00 -6.69
C ARG A 475 29.36 -16.47 -5.50
N GLU A 476 30.68 -16.53 -5.68
CA GLU A 476 31.65 -16.74 -4.61
C GLU A 476 31.83 -15.45 -3.81
N LEU A 477 31.71 -15.50 -2.49
CA LEU A 477 31.67 -14.29 -1.66
C LEU A 477 33.04 -13.61 -1.53
N GLU A 478 34.13 -14.37 -1.45
CA GLU A 478 35.47 -13.82 -1.26
C GLU A 478 36.03 -13.19 -2.54
N SER A 479 35.91 -13.91 -3.67
CA SER A 479 36.47 -13.47 -4.96
C SER A 479 35.52 -12.59 -5.77
N GLY A 480 34.21 -12.62 -5.46
CA GLY A 480 33.16 -12.01 -6.29
C GLY A 480 32.94 -12.72 -7.62
N ARG A 481 33.53 -13.91 -7.83
CA ARG A 481 33.41 -14.66 -9.09
C ARG A 481 31.98 -15.17 -9.28
N GLU A 482 31.44 -14.92 -10.46
CA GLU A 482 30.07 -15.30 -10.81
C GLU A 482 30.00 -16.39 -11.89
N ARG A 483 28.95 -17.21 -11.79
CA ARG A 483 28.56 -18.22 -12.79
C ARG A 483 27.05 -18.12 -13.02
N LEU A 484 26.65 -17.84 -14.26
CA LEU A 484 25.24 -17.90 -14.66
C LEU A 484 24.75 -19.35 -14.61
N LEU A 485 23.67 -19.59 -13.88
CA LEU A 485 23.05 -20.90 -13.73
C LEU A 485 21.81 -21.06 -14.62
N TYR A 486 21.02 -20.00 -14.75
CA TYR A 486 19.78 -20.01 -15.53
C TYR A 486 19.42 -18.61 -16.01
N ARG A 487 18.75 -18.50 -17.16
CA ARG A 487 18.25 -17.24 -17.71
C ARG A 487 16.94 -17.48 -18.48
N ASP A 488 15.90 -16.75 -18.10
CA ASP A 488 14.57 -16.85 -18.71
C ASP A 488 13.74 -15.59 -18.43
N SER A 489 12.97 -15.13 -19.43
CA SER A 489 12.05 -14.00 -19.28
C SER A 489 10.88 -14.30 -18.33
N LEU A 490 10.54 -15.58 -18.14
CA LEU A 490 9.44 -16.04 -17.29
C LEU A 490 9.91 -16.45 -15.88
N LEU A 491 11.19 -16.31 -15.56
CA LEU A 491 11.71 -16.62 -14.23
C LEU A 491 11.05 -15.75 -13.15
N THR A 492 10.60 -16.38 -12.07
CA THR A 492 10.17 -15.67 -10.86
C THR A 492 11.35 -15.45 -9.91
N THR A 493 11.82 -14.22 -9.80
CA THR A 493 13.01 -13.84 -9.02
C THR A 493 12.78 -13.80 -7.50
N ARG A 494 11.63 -14.29 -7.02
CA ARG A 494 11.31 -14.35 -5.58
C ARG A 494 11.08 -15.76 -5.07
N LEU A 495 11.07 -16.78 -5.92
CA LEU A 495 10.76 -18.16 -5.52
C LEU A 495 11.95 -19.06 -5.86
N LEU A 496 12.87 -19.18 -4.91
CA LEU A 496 13.97 -20.14 -4.95
C LEU A 496 14.29 -20.68 -3.55
N ALA A 497 14.73 -21.92 -3.48
CA ALA A 497 15.25 -22.54 -2.26
C ALA A 497 16.31 -23.60 -2.58
N LEU A 498 17.38 -23.63 -1.78
CA LEU A 498 18.42 -24.66 -1.90
C LEU A 498 18.06 -25.87 -1.04
N SER A 499 18.36 -27.07 -1.54
CA SER A 499 18.18 -28.32 -0.81
C SER A 499 19.07 -28.38 0.43
N PRO A 500 18.70 -29.17 1.45
CA PRO A 500 19.49 -29.32 2.68
C PRO A 500 20.93 -29.81 2.43
N ASP A 501 21.13 -30.64 1.40
CA ASP A 501 22.44 -31.14 0.98
C ASP A 501 23.28 -30.12 0.19
N GLY A 502 22.69 -28.98 -0.21
CA GLY A 502 23.34 -27.92 -0.96
C GLY A 502 23.51 -28.17 -2.47
N ASN A 503 23.02 -29.28 -3.01
CA ASN A 503 23.30 -29.70 -4.40
C ASN A 503 22.19 -29.39 -5.40
N ARG A 504 20.96 -29.13 -4.94
CA ARG A 504 19.80 -28.92 -5.80
C ARG A 504 19.09 -27.62 -5.47
N LEU A 505 18.78 -26.83 -6.49
CA LEU A 505 18.01 -25.59 -6.35
C LEU A 505 16.62 -25.81 -6.94
N VAL A 506 15.58 -25.55 -6.14
CA VAL A 506 14.21 -25.43 -6.66
C VAL A 506 13.89 -23.97 -6.94
N PHE A 507 13.23 -23.69 -8.06
CA PHE A 507 12.80 -22.35 -8.44
C PHE A 507 11.51 -22.40 -9.29
N ALA A 508 10.82 -21.27 -9.44
CA ALA A 508 9.59 -21.19 -10.23
C ALA A 508 9.72 -20.34 -11.51
N VAL A 509 9.09 -20.82 -12.58
CA VAL A 509 8.99 -20.15 -13.89
C VAL A 509 7.50 -20.01 -14.24
N ARG A 510 7.09 -18.86 -14.77
CA ARG A 510 5.70 -18.60 -15.18
C ARG A 510 5.43 -19.20 -16.57
N ASP A 511 4.16 -19.39 -16.90
CA ASP A 511 3.77 -19.81 -18.26
C ASP A 511 3.62 -18.60 -19.22
N SER A 512 3.33 -17.40 -18.71
CA SER A 512 3.26 -16.18 -19.52
C SER A 512 3.69 -14.91 -18.74
N LEU A 513 3.93 -13.82 -19.48
CA LEU A 513 4.30 -12.51 -18.92
C LEU A 513 3.07 -11.71 -18.42
N GLY A 514 1.85 -12.11 -18.78
CA GLY A 514 0.62 -11.37 -18.45
C GLY A 514 0.28 -11.44 -16.96
N GLY A 515 -0.04 -10.30 -16.35
CA GLY A 515 -0.46 -10.18 -14.94
C GLY A 515 0.44 -9.26 -14.11
N GLY A 516 0.19 -7.95 -14.20
CA GLY A 516 0.93 -6.92 -13.46
C GLY A 516 0.39 -6.62 -12.06
N SER A 517 1.23 -6.91 -11.06
CA SER A 517 1.47 -6.14 -9.82
C SER A 517 0.77 -6.46 -8.47
N VAL A 518 1.61 -6.26 -7.44
CA VAL A 518 1.46 -6.05 -5.99
C VAL A 518 1.24 -7.23 -5.02
N ALA A 519 0.44 -8.27 -5.27
CA ALA A 519 0.21 -9.28 -4.22
C ALA A 519 0.03 -10.74 -4.65
N GLY A 520 0.34 -11.10 -5.90
CA GLY A 520 0.31 -12.51 -6.29
C GLY A 520 0.48 -12.72 -7.78
N VAL A 521 1.09 -13.84 -8.14
CA VAL A 521 1.17 -14.31 -9.52
C VAL A 521 -0.18 -14.94 -9.86
N ASN A 522 -1.04 -14.24 -10.63
CA ASN A 522 -2.27 -14.82 -11.18
C ASN A 522 -1.99 -15.54 -12.51
N VAL A 523 -0.93 -16.36 -12.54
CA VAL A 523 -0.47 -17.02 -13.77
C VAL A 523 0.04 -18.41 -13.42
N GLY A 524 -0.30 -19.37 -14.26
CA GLY A 524 0.23 -20.72 -14.22
C GLY A 524 1.74 -20.71 -14.31
N GLY A 525 2.34 -21.80 -13.89
CA GLY A 525 3.79 -21.90 -13.90
C GLY A 525 4.28 -23.30 -13.63
N ARG A 526 5.61 -23.41 -13.50
CA ARG A 526 6.29 -24.66 -13.25
C ARG A 526 7.29 -24.46 -12.13
N LEU A 527 7.29 -25.42 -11.21
CA LEU A 527 8.42 -25.63 -10.33
C LEU A 527 9.48 -26.41 -11.11
N MET A 528 10.72 -25.96 -11.02
CA MET A 528 11.88 -26.51 -11.70
C MET A 528 12.93 -26.89 -10.66
N ILE A 529 13.67 -27.97 -10.92
CA ILE A 529 14.87 -28.33 -10.15
C ILE A 529 16.09 -28.17 -11.07
N LEU A 530 17.09 -27.47 -10.56
CA LEU A 530 18.44 -27.38 -11.11
C LEU A 530 19.39 -28.20 -10.21
N ASP A 531 20.13 -29.12 -10.81
CA ASP A 531 21.29 -29.76 -10.19
C ASP A 531 22.53 -28.87 -10.35
N LEU A 532 23.22 -28.59 -9.25
CA LEU A 532 24.35 -27.66 -9.23
C LEU A 532 25.69 -28.30 -9.62
N GLU A 533 25.77 -29.64 -9.61
CA GLU A 533 26.97 -30.39 -9.98
C GLU A 533 27.13 -30.44 -11.50
N ASP A 534 26.10 -30.89 -12.22
CA ASP A 534 26.13 -31.08 -13.67
C ASP A 534 25.36 -29.99 -14.46
N GLY A 535 24.58 -29.15 -13.79
CA GLY A 535 23.77 -28.10 -14.41
C GLY A 535 22.47 -28.60 -15.04
N ALA A 536 22.06 -29.85 -14.79
CA ALA A 536 20.83 -30.40 -15.34
C ALA A 536 19.59 -29.70 -14.77
N ILE A 537 18.65 -29.36 -15.65
CA ILE A 537 17.38 -28.73 -15.28
C ILE A 537 16.23 -29.63 -15.71
N ARG A 538 15.28 -29.85 -14.80
CA ARG A 538 14.04 -30.57 -15.10
C ARG A 538 12.83 -29.94 -14.41
N GLY A 539 11.67 -30.16 -15.00
CA GLY A 539 10.39 -29.84 -14.37
C GLY A 539 10.13 -30.74 -13.16
N LEU A 540 9.59 -30.15 -12.11
CA LEU A 540 9.15 -30.83 -10.89
C LEU A 540 7.63 -30.95 -10.85
N HIS A 541 6.93 -29.83 -11.04
CA HIS A 541 5.47 -29.75 -10.91
C HIS A 541 4.90 -28.64 -11.78
N VAL A 542 3.70 -28.86 -12.33
CA VAL A 542 2.93 -27.85 -13.06
C VAL A 542 1.90 -27.24 -12.12
N ILE A 543 1.99 -25.93 -11.91
CA ILE A 543 1.07 -25.15 -11.10
C ILE A 543 -0.14 -24.84 -11.99
N GLN A 544 -1.29 -25.44 -11.67
CA GLN A 544 -2.52 -25.22 -12.42
C GLN A 544 -3.12 -23.83 -12.16
N GLU A 545 -3.64 -23.20 -13.22
CA GLU A 545 -4.40 -21.97 -13.15
C GLU A 545 -5.85 -22.21 -12.68
N PRO A 546 -6.46 -21.24 -11.97
CA PRO A 546 -5.83 -20.04 -11.42
C PRO A 546 -5.13 -20.34 -10.07
N GLY A 547 -4.03 -19.63 -9.76
CA GLY A 547 -3.43 -19.72 -8.43
C GLY A 547 -2.07 -19.05 -8.27
N ASN A 548 -1.86 -18.42 -7.11
CA ASN A 548 -0.61 -17.77 -6.73
C ASN A 548 0.26 -18.69 -5.87
N VAL A 549 1.55 -18.79 -6.19
CA VAL A 549 2.51 -19.59 -5.42
C VAL A 549 3.41 -18.74 -4.53
N GLY A 550 3.51 -19.13 -3.27
CA GLY A 550 4.40 -18.56 -2.25
C GLY A 550 5.17 -19.64 -1.48
N CYS A 551 5.98 -19.22 -0.50
CA CYS A 551 6.57 -20.11 0.53
C CYS A 551 7.30 -21.35 -0.02
N LEU A 552 8.20 -21.18 -0.98
CA LEU A 552 8.96 -22.29 -1.56
C LEU A 552 10.12 -22.71 -0.63
N GLN A 553 10.14 -23.97 -0.20
CA GLN A 553 11.20 -24.56 0.63
C GLN A 553 11.34 -26.07 0.40
N TRP A 554 12.45 -26.64 0.85
CA TRP A 554 12.63 -28.09 0.94
C TRP A 554 12.20 -28.60 2.32
N THR A 555 11.74 -29.84 2.36
CA THR A 555 11.65 -30.61 3.60
C THR A 555 13.05 -30.92 4.14
N PRO A 556 13.25 -31.06 5.46
CA PRO A 556 14.58 -31.31 6.04
C PRO A 556 15.28 -32.59 5.54
N ASP A 557 14.50 -33.61 5.16
CA ASP A 557 15.02 -34.84 4.57
C ASP A 557 15.46 -34.69 3.09
N GLY A 558 15.08 -33.58 2.44
CA GLY A 558 15.38 -33.32 1.03
C GLY A 558 14.58 -34.19 0.04
N GLU A 559 13.56 -34.92 0.51
CA GLU A 559 12.74 -35.81 -0.30
C GLU A 559 11.57 -35.07 -0.96
N HIS A 560 11.08 -33.98 -0.34
CA HIS A 560 9.94 -33.22 -0.83
C HIS A 560 10.20 -31.70 -0.88
N VAL A 561 9.45 -31.02 -1.75
CA VAL A 561 9.35 -29.55 -1.80
C VAL A 561 7.98 -29.13 -1.28
N LEU A 562 7.96 -28.09 -0.44
CA LEU A 562 6.74 -27.44 0.02
C LEU A 562 6.55 -26.09 -0.67
N PHE A 563 5.30 -25.76 -0.98
CA PHE A 563 4.91 -24.46 -1.51
C PHE A 563 3.48 -24.10 -1.06
N ALA A 564 3.22 -22.81 -0.87
CA ALA A 564 1.87 -22.32 -0.63
C ALA A 564 1.20 -22.03 -1.98
N ARG A 565 -0.06 -22.44 -2.16
CA ARG A 565 -0.89 -22.12 -3.33
C ARG A 565 -2.16 -21.42 -2.85
N THR A 566 -2.39 -20.20 -3.35
CA THR A 566 -3.61 -19.43 -3.06
C THR A 566 -4.54 -19.50 -4.26
N GLU A 567 -5.74 -20.02 -4.06
CA GLU A 567 -6.81 -20.03 -5.06
C GLU A 567 -7.49 -18.67 -5.13
N THR A 568 -7.81 -18.20 -6.34
CA THR A 568 -8.24 -16.80 -6.55
C THR A 568 -9.70 -16.53 -6.16
N GLU A 569 -10.61 -17.48 -6.39
CA GLU A 569 -12.06 -17.27 -6.18
C GLU A 569 -12.41 -17.11 -4.69
N ASP A 570 -11.88 -17.97 -3.83
CA ASP A 570 -12.16 -17.97 -2.39
C ASP A 570 -11.00 -17.43 -1.53
N ARG A 571 -9.87 -17.05 -2.16
CA ARG A 571 -8.61 -16.63 -1.50
C ARG A 571 -8.16 -17.60 -0.42
N HIS A 572 -8.39 -18.88 -0.67
CA HIS A 572 -7.98 -20.00 0.17
C HIS A 572 -6.51 -20.32 -0.12
N THR A 573 -5.66 -20.25 0.90
CA THR A 573 -4.26 -20.67 0.76
C THR A 573 -4.04 -22.05 1.35
N GLY A 574 -3.70 -23.02 0.51
CA GLY A 574 -3.22 -24.34 0.91
C GLY A 574 -1.70 -24.43 0.92
N VAL A 575 -1.14 -25.26 1.78
CA VAL A 575 0.26 -25.69 1.77
C VAL A 575 0.34 -27.05 1.10
N TRP A 576 1.08 -27.10 0.01
CA TRP A 576 1.21 -28.27 -0.85
C TRP A 576 2.60 -28.88 -0.74
N ARG A 577 2.65 -30.20 -0.88
CA ARG A 577 3.87 -31.01 -0.91
C ARG A 577 3.98 -31.74 -2.23
N VAL A 578 5.17 -31.73 -2.82
CA VAL A 578 5.48 -32.53 -4.02
C VAL A 578 6.77 -33.34 -3.82
N PRO A 579 6.78 -34.64 -4.19
CA PRO A 579 7.98 -35.46 -4.19
C PRO A 579 9.06 -34.92 -5.13
N THR A 580 10.32 -34.92 -4.70
CA THR A 580 11.41 -34.31 -5.48
C THR A 580 11.78 -35.11 -6.73
N ASP A 581 11.52 -36.41 -6.76
CA ASP A 581 11.62 -37.26 -7.95
C ASP A 581 10.50 -37.03 -8.97
N GLY A 582 9.48 -36.25 -8.59
CA GLY A 582 8.32 -35.90 -9.42
C GLY A 582 7.08 -36.71 -9.05
N GLY A 583 5.92 -36.20 -9.42
CA GLY A 583 4.63 -36.82 -9.10
C GLY A 583 3.54 -35.77 -8.89
N ASP A 584 2.41 -36.24 -8.38
CA ASP A 584 1.30 -35.36 -8.04
C ASP A 584 1.62 -34.63 -6.72
N ALA A 585 1.25 -33.35 -6.66
CA ALA A 585 1.29 -32.60 -5.42
C ALA A 585 0.05 -32.92 -4.58
N GLU A 586 0.22 -32.97 -3.26
CA GLU A 586 -0.87 -33.14 -2.30
C GLU A 586 -0.95 -31.94 -1.37
N GLU A 587 -2.16 -31.59 -0.95
CA GLU A 587 -2.39 -30.55 0.04
C GLU A 587 -2.23 -31.13 1.45
N LEU A 588 -1.33 -30.56 2.24
CA LEU A 588 -1.05 -30.99 3.60
C LEU A 588 -1.91 -30.28 4.63
N TRP A 589 -2.11 -28.98 4.42
CA TRP A 589 -2.74 -28.11 5.39
C TRP A 589 -3.26 -26.86 4.69
N THR A 590 -4.26 -26.21 5.29
CA THR A 590 -4.82 -24.98 4.76
C THR A 590 -4.98 -23.92 5.82
N PHE A 591 -4.75 -22.67 5.42
CA PHE A 591 -5.00 -21.51 6.26
C PHE A 591 -6.51 -21.23 6.37
N GLY A 592 -6.92 -20.57 7.45
CA GLY A 592 -8.33 -20.20 7.66
C GLY A 592 -8.88 -19.33 6.51
N LYS A 593 -10.20 -19.44 6.25
CA LYS A 593 -10.86 -18.66 5.19
C LYS A 593 -10.61 -17.16 5.38
N GLY A 594 -10.19 -16.46 4.32
CA GLY A 594 -9.90 -15.02 4.32
C GLY A 594 -8.52 -14.65 4.90
N GLN A 595 -7.67 -15.64 5.23
CA GLN A 595 -6.29 -15.42 5.65
C GLN A 595 -5.33 -15.76 4.52
N TYR A 596 -4.43 -14.85 4.21
CA TYR A 596 -3.34 -15.13 3.28
C TYR A 596 -2.17 -15.76 3.99
N ALA A 597 -1.48 -16.69 3.34
CA ALA A 597 -0.19 -17.14 3.82
C ALA A 597 0.87 -16.03 3.70
N GLY A 598 1.35 -15.53 4.84
CA GLY A 598 2.56 -14.70 4.93
C GLY A 598 3.85 -15.52 5.03
N GLY A 599 3.73 -16.82 5.29
CA GLY A 599 4.85 -17.74 5.45
C GLY A 599 4.42 -19.11 5.98
N PHE A 600 5.13 -20.17 5.59
CA PHE A 600 5.07 -21.48 6.24
C PHE A 600 6.49 -22.06 6.16
N TYR A 601 7.18 -22.23 7.29
CA TYR A 601 8.61 -22.57 7.32
C TYR A 601 8.89 -23.63 8.37
N LEU A 602 9.35 -24.79 7.93
CA LEU A 602 9.68 -25.91 8.80
C LEU A 602 10.94 -25.62 9.62
N SER A 603 10.96 -26.06 10.87
CA SER A 603 12.18 -26.09 11.66
C SER A 603 13.17 -27.11 11.08
N PRO A 604 14.48 -26.98 11.36
CA PRO A 604 15.51 -27.90 10.84
C PRO A 604 15.28 -29.37 11.23
N ASP A 605 14.63 -29.62 12.36
CA ASP A 605 14.27 -30.97 12.82
C ASP A 605 12.93 -31.50 12.27
N GLY A 606 12.18 -30.66 11.53
CA GLY A 606 10.87 -30.99 10.98
C GLY A 606 9.74 -31.16 12.00
N ARG A 607 9.95 -30.79 13.27
CA ARG A 607 8.97 -31.00 14.36
C ARG A 607 8.20 -29.75 14.76
N ARG A 608 8.56 -28.60 14.19
CA ARG A 608 7.90 -27.31 14.41
C ARG A 608 7.74 -26.59 13.08
N VAL A 609 6.83 -25.63 13.06
CA VAL A 609 6.65 -24.72 11.93
C VAL A 609 6.46 -23.30 12.44
N ALA A 610 7.12 -22.36 11.76
CA ALA A 610 6.81 -20.94 11.86
C ALA A 610 5.91 -20.59 10.68
N PHE A 611 4.72 -20.10 10.95
CA PHE A 611 3.77 -19.72 9.92
C PHE A 611 3.22 -18.34 10.23
N GLY A 612 3.02 -17.56 9.18
CA GLY A 612 2.43 -16.25 9.28
C GLY A 612 1.20 -16.17 8.43
N THR A 613 0.19 -15.45 8.91
CA THR A 613 -0.94 -15.05 8.09
C THR A 613 -0.92 -13.55 7.93
N TYR A 614 -1.53 -13.04 6.87
CA TYR A 614 -1.93 -11.65 6.88
C TYR A 614 -3.39 -11.52 6.49
N THR A 615 -4.05 -10.55 7.09
CA THR A 615 -5.37 -10.07 6.66
C THR A 615 -5.17 -8.73 5.96
N GLN A 616 -6.00 -8.47 4.97
CA GLN A 616 -6.11 -7.17 4.32
C GLN A 616 -7.57 -6.76 4.40
N GLU A 617 -7.82 -5.61 5.01
CA GLU A 617 -9.16 -5.06 5.09
C GLU A 617 -9.16 -3.69 4.43
N TYR A 618 -10.08 -3.49 3.50
CA TYR A 618 -10.38 -2.19 2.94
C TYR A 618 -11.67 -1.70 3.56
N GLU A 619 -11.58 -0.61 4.32
CA GLU A 619 -12.71 -0.02 5.02
C GLU A 619 -13.04 1.32 4.40
N VAL A 620 -14.34 1.64 4.31
CA VAL A 620 -14.81 2.98 3.99
C VAL A 620 -15.48 3.57 5.22
N TRP A 621 -15.11 4.79 5.55
CA TRP A 621 -15.59 5.54 6.70
C TRP A 621 -16.14 6.88 6.26
N VAL A 622 -17.04 7.43 7.08
CA VAL A 622 -17.52 8.80 6.94
C VAL A 622 -17.25 9.58 8.22
N MET A 623 -16.80 10.82 8.04
CA MET A 623 -16.64 11.83 9.07
C MET A 623 -17.75 12.87 8.94
N GLU A 624 -18.65 12.88 9.91
CA GLU A 624 -19.83 13.72 9.95
C GLU A 624 -19.58 14.96 10.84
N ASN A 625 -20.44 15.96 10.73
CA ASN A 625 -20.40 17.18 11.55
C ASN A 625 -19.17 18.09 11.34
N LEU A 626 -18.40 17.88 10.27
CA LEU A 626 -17.21 18.68 9.96
C LEU A 626 -17.55 20.16 9.74
N VAL A 627 -18.60 20.47 8.98
CA VAL A 627 -19.03 21.86 8.71
C VAL A 627 -19.37 22.62 9.99
N ALA A 628 -20.09 21.97 10.91
CA ALA A 628 -20.43 22.58 12.20
C ALA A 628 -19.17 22.85 13.04
N ALA A 629 -18.25 21.88 13.12
CA ALA A 629 -16.96 22.05 13.78
C ALA A 629 -16.10 23.15 13.11
N LEU A 630 -16.30 23.41 11.82
CA LEU A 630 -15.65 24.48 11.08
C LEU A 630 -16.21 25.87 11.44
N ASN A 631 -17.53 25.98 11.58
CA ASN A 631 -18.25 27.24 11.79
C ASN A 631 -18.36 27.70 13.25
N GLU A 632 -18.40 26.78 14.22
CA GLU A 632 -18.58 27.12 15.66
C GLU A 632 -17.37 27.83 16.31
N GLN A 633 -16.25 27.97 15.59
CA GLN A 633 -15.01 28.55 16.11
C GLN A 633 -14.56 29.86 15.41
N GLN A 634 -15.46 30.50 14.65
CA GLN A 634 -15.36 31.91 14.22
C GLN A 634 -15.98 32.83 15.28
#